data_AF-A0A0D2LPW3-F1
#
_entry.id   AF-A0A0D2LPW3-F1
#
_cell.length_a   1.000
_cell.length_b   1.000
_cell.length_c   1.000
_cell.angle_alpha   90.00
_cell.angle_beta   90.00
_cell.angle_gamma   90.00
#
_symmetry.space_group_name_H-M   'P 1'
#
loop_
_entity.id
_entity.type
_entity.pdbx_description
1 polymer ?
#
loop_
_entity_poly.entity_id
_entity_poly.type
_entity_poly.pdbx_seq_one_letter_code
_entity_poly.pdbx_strand_id
1 'polypeptide(L)'
;MLPVLLRCALTAAARDLGLSPAAAAALPGGGAGLARAVARRANRRLAEDAAAARQLLERRGGGGRDGQEDGGGGPDDAGAGVDPAVAALAAALSSPDQRVRLAAALRRRLELGVAPHIDSWPGALAALAAPAQAAAGAALLAEVADEALAAAGDGAVGADWYWKRALVGGVYAATELYMLTDFSPRFQETWRQLDRRLRDAEALGRVAGGAGGAVGALLSQLARGMGAEAPRGGASTSAGAGAGTAASGSGEQRPASDGPAGTWPGSGGSGGGGGGGGGGGGWQ
;
A
#
# COMPACT_ATOMS: atom_id res chain seq x y z
N MET A 1 23.58 13.37 -29.66
CA MET A 1 24.07 14.08 -28.45
C MET A 1 23.34 13.67 -27.16
N LEU A 2 22.02 13.44 -27.15
CA LEU A 2 21.29 12.89 -25.99
C LEU A 2 21.92 11.64 -25.31
N PRO A 3 22.51 10.66 -26.05
CA PRO A 3 23.06 9.44 -25.43
C PRO A 3 24.28 9.70 -24.54
N VAL A 4 25.07 10.73 -24.86
CA VAL A 4 26.31 11.04 -24.13
C VAL A 4 25.97 11.73 -22.80
N LEU A 5 25.01 12.66 -22.82
CA LEU A 5 24.54 13.33 -21.61
C LEU A 5 23.83 12.36 -20.66
N LEU A 6 22.99 11.45 -21.19
CA LEU A 6 22.33 10.42 -20.39
C LEU A 6 23.35 9.46 -19.75
N ARG A 7 24.40 9.10 -20.49
CA ARG A 7 25.48 8.26 -19.99
C ARG A 7 26.29 8.99 -18.91
N CYS A 8 26.66 10.25 -19.09
CA CYS A 8 27.35 11.04 -18.06
C CYS A 8 26.50 11.22 -16.79
N ALA A 9 25.20 11.50 -16.93
CA ALA A 9 24.28 11.61 -15.80
C ALA A 9 24.11 10.29 -15.05
N LEU A 10 23.99 9.16 -15.76
CA LEU A 10 23.94 7.82 -15.17
C LEU A 10 25.26 7.44 -14.47
N THR A 11 26.39 7.86 -15.02
CA THR A 11 27.71 7.58 -14.45
C THR A 11 27.96 8.41 -13.18
N ALA A 12 27.49 9.67 -13.17
CA ALA A 12 27.52 10.53 -11.99
C ALA A 12 26.61 9.96 -10.89
N ALA A 13 25.35 9.64 -11.21
CA ALA A 13 24.41 9.03 -10.27
C ALA A 13 24.88 7.67 -9.73
N ALA A 14 25.51 6.84 -10.56
CA ALA A 14 26.11 5.58 -10.12
C ALA A 14 27.26 5.81 -9.12
N ARG A 15 28.12 6.81 -9.37
CA ARG A 15 29.20 7.19 -8.47
C ARG A 15 28.69 7.73 -7.14
N ASP A 16 27.65 8.56 -7.17
CA ASP A 16 27.04 9.14 -5.95
C ASP A 16 26.33 8.07 -5.11
N LEU A 17 25.92 6.96 -5.73
CA LEU A 17 25.37 5.77 -5.06
C LEU A 17 26.46 4.75 -4.66
N GLY A 18 27.75 5.10 -4.79
CA GLY A 18 28.89 4.26 -4.42
C GLY A 18 29.16 3.08 -5.36
N LEU A 19 28.58 3.08 -6.55
CA LEU A 19 28.71 2.00 -7.53
C LEU A 19 29.69 2.37 -8.65
N SER A 20 30.48 1.38 -9.06
CA SER A 20 31.34 1.56 -10.23
C SER A 20 30.49 1.68 -11.50
N PRO A 21 30.94 2.46 -12.51
CA PRO A 21 30.26 2.55 -13.81
C PRO A 21 29.99 1.19 -14.46
N ALA A 22 30.91 0.25 -14.27
CA ALA A 22 30.79 -1.12 -14.75
C ALA A 22 29.70 -1.91 -13.99
N ALA A 23 29.59 -1.73 -12.66
CA ALA A 23 28.54 -2.34 -11.87
C ALA A 23 27.15 -1.77 -12.21
N ALA A 24 27.03 -0.46 -12.44
CA ALA A 24 25.78 0.16 -12.86
C ALA A 24 25.36 -0.26 -14.27
N ALA A 25 26.31 -0.49 -15.18
CA ALA A 25 26.04 -1.03 -16.52
C ALA A 25 25.70 -2.53 -16.51
N ALA A 26 26.16 -3.28 -15.51
CA ALA A 26 25.86 -4.70 -15.35
C ALA A 26 24.46 -4.97 -14.75
N LEU A 27 23.81 -3.94 -14.18
CA LEU A 27 22.47 -4.08 -13.62
C LEU A 27 21.40 -4.18 -14.73
N PRO A 28 20.40 -5.07 -14.59
CA PRO A 28 19.28 -5.13 -15.52
C PRO A 28 18.53 -3.78 -15.58
N GLY A 29 18.63 -3.09 -16.72
CA GLY A 29 18.03 -1.76 -16.91
C GLY A 29 18.89 -0.58 -16.42
N GLY A 30 20.19 -0.78 -16.16
CA GLY A 30 21.13 0.29 -15.82
C GLY A 30 20.77 1.02 -14.51
N GLY A 31 20.96 2.35 -14.49
CA GLY A 31 20.63 3.17 -13.32
C GLY A 31 19.14 3.21 -12.96
N ALA A 32 18.22 2.98 -13.91
CA ALA A 32 16.81 2.80 -13.60
C ALA A 32 16.54 1.48 -12.85
N GLY A 33 17.30 0.43 -13.17
CA GLY A 33 17.31 -0.83 -12.42
C GLY A 33 17.72 -0.62 -10.96
N LEU A 34 18.79 0.14 -10.75
CA LEU A 34 19.25 0.51 -9.42
C LEU A 34 18.22 1.34 -8.63
N ALA A 35 17.65 2.37 -9.26
CA ALA A 35 16.65 3.22 -8.64
C ALA A 35 15.43 2.41 -8.17
N ARG A 36 14.96 1.45 -8.98
CA ARG A 36 13.91 0.49 -8.58
C ARG A 36 14.33 -0.39 -7.41
N ALA A 37 15.58 -0.88 -7.40
CA ALA A 37 16.08 -1.72 -6.31
C ALA A 37 16.12 -0.96 -4.97
N VAL A 38 16.59 0.29 -4.98
CA VAL A 38 16.56 1.20 -3.82
C VAL A 38 15.13 1.43 -3.35
N ALA A 39 14.23 1.77 -4.27
CA ALA A 39 12.82 2.00 -3.94
C ALA A 39 12.13 0.76 -3.35
N ARG A 40 12.38 -0.43 -3.89
CA ARG A 40 11.82 -1.70 -3.36
C ARG A 40 12.42 -2.08 -2.01
N ARG A 41 13.71 -1.78 -1.77
CA ARG A 41 14.32 -1.95 -0.45
C ARG A 41 13.65 -1.04 0.58
N ALA A 42 13.35 0.21 0.21
CA ALA A 42 12.63 1.13 1.08
C ALA A 42 11.18 0.68 1.34
N ASN A 43 10.49 0.08 0.36
CA ASN A 43 9.17 -0.52 0.57
C ASN A 43 9.24 -1.67 1.61
N ARG A 44 10.18 -2.61 1.46
CA ARG A 44 10.35 -3.70 2.43
C ARG A 44 10.64 -3.19 3.85
N ARG A 45 11.50 -2.17 3.96
CA ARG A 45 11.79 -1.53 5.26
C ARG A 45 10.58 -0.84 5.86
N LEU A 46 9.75 -0.19 5.05
CA LEU A 46 8.48 0.37 5.53
C LEU A 46 7.56 -0.72 6.08
N ALA A 47 7.46 -1.87 5.39
CA ALA A 47 6.68 -3.01 5.84
C ALA A 47 7.18 -3.56 7.20
N GLU A 48 8.50 -3.74 7.32
CA GLU A 48 9.18 -4.16 8.55
C GLU A 48 8.91 -3.17 9.70
N ASP A 49 9.09 -1.87 9.46
CA ASP A 49 8.86 -0.82 10.44
C ASP A 49 7.39 -0.75 10.87
N ALA A 50 6.45 -0.92 9.93
CA ALA A 50 5.01 -0.95 10.23
C ALA A 50 4.62 -2.19 11.04
N ALA A 51 5.21 -3.35 10.76
CA ALA A 51 5.02 -4.57 11.55
C ALA A 51 5.56 -4.41 12.98
N ALA A 52 6.78 -3.88 13.12
CA ALA A 52 7.39 -3.59 14.41
C ALA A 52 6.55 -2.56 15.20
N ALA A 53 6.05 -1.53 14.53
CA ALA A 53 5.18 -0.53 15.13
C ALA A 53 3.89 -1.14 15.70
N ARG A 54 3.26 -2.10 15.01
CA ARG A 54 2.06 -2.80 15.49
C ARG A 54 2.36 -3.68 16.70
N GLN A 55 3.45 -4.44 16.69
CA GLN A 55 3.88 -5.25 17.83
C GLN A 55 4.11 -4.38 19.08
N LEU A 56 4.65 -3.17 18.94
CA LEU A 56 4.80 -2.23 20.05
C LEU A 56 3.45 -1.78 20.62
N LEU A 57 2.45 -1.56 19.77
CA LEU A 57 1.10 -1.19 20.20
C LEU A 57 0.42 -2.35 20.93
N GLU A 58 0.57 -3.58 20.44
CA GLU A 58 0.05 -4.80 21.09
C GLU A 58 0.67 -5.01 22.47
N ARG A 59 1.99 -4.85 22.61
CA ARG A 59 2.68 -4.92 23.91
C ARG A 59 2.17 -3.87 24.89
N ARG A 60 1.88 -2.65 24.43
CA ARG A 60 1.30 -1.58 25.25
C ARG A 60 -0.15 -1.86 25.66
N GLY A 61 -0.94 -2.47 24.77
CA GLY A 61 -2.34 -2.83 25.05
C GLY A 61 -2.50 -4.09 25.91
N GLY A 62 -1.55 -5.03 25.84
CA GLY A 62 -1.57 -6.29 26.59
C GLY A 62 -1.14 -6.18 28.06
N GLY A 63 -0.39 -5.14 28.43
CA GLY A 63 0.08 -4.92 29.81
C GLY A 63 -0.99 -4.46 30.81
N GLY A 64 -2.26 -4.39 30.41
CA GLY A 64 -3.35 -3.85 31.23
C GLY A 64 -4.31 -4.88 31.85
N ARG A 65 -4.05 -6.19 31.77
CA ARG A 65 -5.03 -7.20 32.23
C ARG A 65 -4.59 -8.21 33.28
N ASP A 66 -3.31 -8.34 33.58
CA ASP A 66 -2.87 -9.30 34.60
C ASP A 66 -2.19 -8.55 35.75
N GLY A 67 -2.94 -8.36 36.84
CA GLY A 67 -2.35 -7.97 38.11
C GLY A 67 -1.56 -9.14 38.68
N GLN A 68 -0.24 -8.96 38.83
CA GLN A 68 0.58 -9.51 39.91
C GLN A 68 1.94 -8.79 39.81
N GLU A 69 2.12 -7.78 40.65
CA GLU A 69 3.41 -7.12 40.86
C GLU A 69 4.34 -8.10 41.58
N ASP A 70 5.18 -8.81 40.83
CA ASP A 70 6.39 -9.43 41.36
C ASP A 70 7.60 -8.78 40.68
N GLY A 71 8.10 -7.72 41.33
CA GLY A 71 9.51 -7.36 41.47
C GLY A 71 10.40 -7.22 40.23
N GLY A 72 10.71 -5.97 39.89
CA GLY A 72 12.06 -5.61 39.40
C GLY A 72 12.21 -5.33 37.91
N GLY A 73 11.43 -4.40 37.35
CA GLY A 73 11.72 -3.75 36.08
C GLY A 73 11.34 -2.27 36.19
N GLY A 74 12.30 -1.37 35.99
CA GLY A 74 12.06 0.07 36.09
C GLY A 74 11.21 0.57 34.91
N PRO A 75 10.55 1.74 35.04
CA PRO A 75 9.81 2.37 33.94
C PRO A 75 10.70 2.74 32.73
N ASP A 76 12.02 2.66 32.86
CA ASP A 76 13.00 3.04 31.84
C ASP A 76 13.33 1.89 30.85
N ASP A 77 12.94 0.66 31.17
CA ASP A 77 13.40 -0.55 30.47
C ASP A 77 12.55 -0.85 29.21
N ALA A 78 11.29 -0.38 29.19
CA ALA A 78 10.34 -0.69 28.13
C ALA A 78 10.57 0.09 26.82
N GLY A 79 11.38 1.15 26.86
CA GLY A 79 11.74 2.00 25.72
C GLY A 79 13.20 1.90 25.27
N ALA A 80 14.05 1.28 26.07
CA ALA A 80 15.49 1.17 25.83
C ALA A 80 15.80 0.16 24.71
N GLY A 81 15.75 0.61 23.45
CA GLY A 81 16.17 -0.20 22.29
C GLY A 81 15.26 -0.12 21.07
N VAL A 82 14.14 0.59 21.15
CA VAL A 82 13.25 0.78 19.99
C VAL A 82 13.75 1.95 19.14
N ASP A 83 13.87 1.75 17.82
CA ASP A 83 14.19 2.83 16.87
C ASP A 83 13.17 3.98 17.05
N PRO A 84 13.62 5.23 17.31
CA PRO A 84 12.73 6.37 17.52
C PRO A 84 11.78 6.62 16.35
N ALA A 85 12.17 6.28 15.12
CA ALA A 85 11.31 6.41 13.96
C ALA A 85 10.20 5.34 13.94
N VAL A 86 10.48 4.12 14.39
CA VAL A 86 9.46 3.07 14.56
C VAL A 86 8.50 3.45 15.70
N ALA A 87 9.01 4.04 16.78
CA ALA A 87 8.17 4.54 17.87
C ALA A 87 7.26 5.70 17.41
N ALA A 88 7.77 6.63 16.61
CA ALA A 88 6.99 7.71 16.02
C ALA A 88 5.94 7.20 15.03
N LEU A 89 6.30 6.21 14.20
CA LEU A 89 5.36 5.54 13.31
C LEU A 89 4.25 4.83 14.11
N ALA A 90 4.59 4.10 15.17
CA ALA A 90 3.61 3.45 16.05
C ALA A 90 2.63 4.46 16.66
N ALA A 91 3.13 5.59 17.16
CA ALA A 91 2.29 6.65 17.69
C ALA A 91 1.29 7.17 16.63
N ALA A 92 1.77 7.43 15.41
CA ALA A 92 0.90 7.88 14.32
C ALA A 92 -0.10 6.80 13.86
N LEU A 93 0.31 5.53 13.79
CA LEU A 93 -0.55 4.41 13.40
C LEU A 93 -1.66 4.11 14.42
N SER A 94 -1.48 4.51 15.68
CA SER A 94 -2.52 4.45 16.72
C SER A 94 -3.62 5.52 16.58
N SER A 95 -3.38 6.55 15.76
CA SER A 95 -4.38 7.60 15.52
C SER A 95 -5.63 7.03 14.86
N PRO A 96 -6.84 7.46 15.25
CA PRO A 96 -8.07 7.10 14.54
C PRO A 96 -8.17 7.74 13.15
N ASP A 97 -7.47 8.84 12.90
CA ASP A 97 -7.47 9.55 11.61
C ASP A 97 -6.61 8.83 10.56
N GLN A 98 -7.23 8.35 9.48
CA GLN A 98 -6.56 7.68 8.36
C GLN A 98 -5.51 8.59 7.70
N ARG A 99 -5.74 9.91 7.65
CA ARG A 99 -4.78 10.86 7.06
C ARG A 99 -3.47 10.86 7.81
N VAL A 100 -3.54 10.86 9.14
CA VAL A 100 -2.38 10.85 10.03
C VAL A 100 -1.57 9.56 9.83
N ARG A 101 -2.25 8.42 9.77
CA ARG A 101 -1.60 7.11 9.51
C ARG A 101 -0.89 7.10 8.15
N LEU A 102 -1.56 7.58 7.12
CA LEU A 102 -1.02 7.63 5.76
C LEU A 102 0.13 8.63 5.62
N ALA A 103 0.01 9.81 6.23
CA ALA A 103 1.09 10.81 6.26
C ALA A 103 2.36 10.22 6.89
N ALA A 104 2.22 9.49 8.01
CA ALA A 104 3.34 8.84 8.67
C ALA A 104 3.98 7.73 7.81
N ALA A 105 3.17 6.90 7.15
CA ALA A 105 3.67 5.87 6.25
C ALA A 105 4.44 6.46 5.05
N LEU A 106 3.87 7.46 4.38
CA LEU A 106 4.51 8.15 3.25
C LEU A 106 5.78 8.89 3.66
N ARG A 107 5.75 9.58 4.81
CA ARG A 107 6.93 10.23 5.38
C ARG A 107 8.04 9.22 5.65
N ARG A 108 7.72 8.13 6.35
CA ARG A 108 8.71 7.08 6.65
C ARG A 108 9.30 6.50 5.36
N ARG A 109 8.47 6.31 4.35
CA ARG A 109 8.93 5.83 3.04
C ARG A 109 9.91 6.78 2.36
N LEU A 110 9.67 8.09 2.42
CA LEU A 110 10.56 9.12 1.88
C LEU A 110 11.87 9.20 2.68
N GLU A 111 11.80 9.10 4.01
CA GLU A 111 12.98 9.07 4.89
C GLU A 111 13.87 7.83 4.63
N LEU A 112 13.27 6.68 4.28
CA LEU A 112 14.01 5.44 4.02
C LEU A 112 14.62 5.37 2.62
N GLY A 113 13.97 5.95 1.61
CA GLY A 113 14.35 5.77 0.21
C GLY A 113 14.96 6.99 -0.47
N VAL A 114 14.46 8.20 -0.15
CA VAL A 114 14.81 9.43 -0.86
C VAL A 114 15.82 10.25 -0.08
N ALA A 115 15.55 10.50 1.20
CA ALA A 115 16.41 11.33 2.06
C ALA A 115 17.90 10.93 2.05
N PRO A 116 18.27 9.63 2.10
CA PRO A 116 19.68 9.21 2.11
C PRO A 116 20.40 9.43 0.77
N HIS A 117 19.64 9.65 -0.30
CA HIS A 117 20.14 9.71 -1.67
C HIS A 117 19.76 11.03 -2.37
N ILE A 118 19.41 12.07 -1.60
CA ILE A 118 18.76 13.28 -2.08
C ILE A 118 19.51 13.97 -3.22
N ASP A 119 20.85 13.97 -3.18
CA ASP A 119 21.70 14.61 -4.19
C ASP A 119 21.68 13.86 -5.53
N SER A 120 21.55 12.53 -5.49
CA SER A 120 21.55 11.65 -6.66
C SER A 120 20.14 11.30 -7.16
N TRP A 121 19.10 11.53 -6.33
CA TRP A 121 17.72 11.15 -6.59
C TRP A 121 17.11 11.81 -7.83
N PRO A 122 17.39 13.09 -8.17
CA PRO A 122 16.90 13.69 -9.41
C PRO A 122 17.32 12.91 -10.66
N GLY A 123 18.56 12.40 -10.69
CA GLY A 123 19.06 11.55 -11.78
C GLY A 123 18.39 10.18 -11.81
N ALA A 124 18.13 9.60 -10.64
CA ALA A 124 17.38 8.35 -10.52
C ALA A 124 15.94 8.49 -11.04
N LEU A 125 15.24 9.56 -10.67
CA LEU A 125 13.90 9.88 -11.15
C LEU A 125 13.87 10.12 -12.67
N ALA A 126 14.85 10.85 -13.21
CA ALA A 126 14.96 11.04 -14.65
C ALA A 126 15.15 9.70 -15.39
N ALA A 127 15.93 8.79 -14.83
CA ALA A 127 16.12 7.45 -15.40
C ALA A 127 14.81 6.60 -15.34
N LEU A 128 14.03 6.72 -14.26
CA LEU A 128 12.72 6.06 -14.11
C LEU A 128 11.65 6.66 -15.03
N ALA A 129 11.71 7.97 -15.30
CA ALA A 129 10.79 8.70 -16.14
C ALA A 129 11.07 8.54 -17.65
N ALA A 130 12.20 7.92 -18.02
CA ALA A 130 12.52 7.65 -19.41
C ALA A 130 11.39 6.83 -20.07
N PRO A 131 10.99 7.12 -21.33
CA PRO A 131 9.86 6.42 -21.97
C PRO A 131 9.99 4.89 -21.97
N ALA A 132 11.21 4.37 -22.16
CA ALA A 132 11.49 2.94 -22.11
C ALA A 132 11.31 2.31 -20.72
N GLN A 133 11.29 3.13 -19.65
CA GLN A 133 11.10 2.72 -18.26
C GLN A 133 9.73 3.14 -17.71
N ALA A 134 8.92 3.90 -18.46
CA ALA A 134 7.69 4.52 -17.95
C ALA A 134 6.71 3.50 -17.33
N ALA A 135 6.50 2.35 -17.97
CA ALA A 135 5.64 1.29 -17.42
C ALA A 135 6.20 0.71 -16.11
N ALA A 136 7.52 0.50 -16.05
CA ALA A 136 8.18 0.01 -14.83
C ALA A 136 8.20 1.07 -13.71
N GLY A 137 8.32 2.35 -14.05
CA GLY A 137 8.20 3.47 -13.11
C GLY A 137 6.79 3.61 -12.55
N ALA A 138 5.77 3.48 -13.40
CA ALA A 138 4.37 3.48 -12.96
C ALA A 138 4.04 2.28 -12.06
N ALA A 139 4.54 1.09 -12.39
CA ALA A 139 4.42 -0.10 -11.54
C ALA A 139 5.10 0.11 -10.18
N LEU A 140 6.29 0.70 -10.15
CA LEU A 140 6.96 1.03 -8.90
C LEU A 140 6.16 2.03 -8.05
N LEU A 141 5.58 3.05 -8.67
CA LEU A 141 4.73 4.03 -7.96
C LEU A 141 3.48 3.36 -7.37
N ALA A 142 2.89 2.41 -8.11
CA ALA A 142 1.79 1.59 -7.60
C ALA A 142 2.22 0.75 -6.39
N GLU A 143 3.38 0.09 -6.44
CA GLU A 143 3.96 -0.66 -5.32
C GLU A 143 4.18 0.23 -4.09
N VAL A 144 4.66 1.46 -4.26
CA VAL A 144 4.84 2.43 -3.16
C VAL A 144 3.51 2.81 -2.52
N ALA A 145 2.51 3.10 -3.34
CA ALA A 145 1.18 3.47 -2.85
C ALA A 145 0.52 2.31 -2.09
N ASP A 146 0.70 1.07 -2.54
CA ASP A 146 0.22 -0.12 -1.83
C ASP A 146 0.86 -0.30 -0.49
N GLU A 147 2.18 -0.22 -0.44
CA GLU A 147 2.91 -0.41 0.80
C GLU A 147 2.53 0.68 1.81
N ALA A 148 2.34 1.92 1.36
CA ALA A 148 1.89 3.02 2.22
C ALA A 148 0.46 2.81 2.75
N LEU A 149 -0.46 2.37 1.89
CA LEU A 149 -1.85 2.04 2.29
C LEU A 149 -1.87 0.86 3.27
N ALA A 150 -1.12 -0.20 2.98
CA ALA A 150 -0.99 -1.37 3.82
C ALA A 150 -0.34 -1.04 5.17
N ALA A 151 0.71 -0.22 5.20
CA ALA A 151 1.31 0.28 6.43
C ALA A 151 0.32 1.10 7.26
N ALA A 152 -0.47 1.96 6.61
CA ALA A 152 -1.52 2.76 7.25
C ALA A 152 -2.76 1.96 7.69
N GLY A 153 -2.81 0.64 7.39
CA GLY A 153 -3.90 -0.25 7.78
C GLY A 153 -5.15 -0.14 6.89
N ASP A 154 -5.06 0.46 5.70
CA ASP A 154 -6.16 0.52 4.75
C ASP A 154 -6.17 -0.74 3.86
N GLY A 155 -7.14 -1.61 4.09
CA GLY A 155 -7.39 -2.82 3.30
C GLY A 155 -8.41 -2.60 2.16
N ALA A 156 -8.27 -1.52 1.39
CA ALA A 156 -9.22 -1.22 0.32
C ALA A 156 -9.33 -2.37 -0.70
N VAL A 157 -10.55 -2.82 -0.97
CA VAL A 157 -10.88 -3.86 -1.96
C VAL A 157 -11.81 -3.31 -3.04
N GLY A 158 -11.74 -3.86 -4.26
CA GLY A 158 -12.66 -3.49 -5.35
C GLY A 158 -12.32 -2.18 -6.06
N ALA A 159 -13.33 -1.44 -6.54
CA ALA A 159 -13.14 -0.21 -7.32
C ALA A 159 -12.43 0.91 -6.54
N ASP A 160 -12.58 0.91 -5.21
CA ASP A 160 -11.93 1.90 -4.35
C ASP A 160 -10.41 1.80 -4.33
N TRP A 161 -9.90 0.60 -4.56
CA TRP A 161 -8.48 0.32 -4.63
C TRP A 161 -7.77 1.12 -5.72
N TYR A 162 -8.37 1.21 -6.92
CA TYR A 162 -7.76 1.89 -8.06
C TYR A 162 -7.62 3.40 -7.84
N TRP A 163 -8.69 4.06 -7.39
CA TRP A 163 -8.65 5.52 -7.23
C TRP A 163 -7.85 5.92 -5.98
N LYS A 164 -7.94 5.17 -4.88
CA LYS A 164 -7.11 5.41 -3.69
C LYS A 164 -5.63 5.31 -4.04
N ARG A 165 -5.23 4.26 -4.75
CA ARG A 165 -3.84 4.11 -5.20
C ARG A 165 -3.40 5.25 -6.11
N ALA A 166 -4.24 5.67 -7.06
CA ALA A 166 -3.93 6.78 -7.94
C ALA A 166 -3.71 8.08 -7.15
N LEU A 167 -4.57 8.38 -6.16
CA LEU A 167 -4.41 9.55 -5.30
C LEU A 167 -3.16 9.45 -4.42
N VAL A 168 -2.95 8.33 -3.74
CA VAL A 168 -1.78 8.14 -2.86
C VAL A 168 -0.48 8.19 -3.66
N GLY A 169 -0.43 7.55 -4.83
CA GLY A 169 0.70 7.63 -5.74
C GLY A 169 0.94 9.06 -6.23
N GLY A 170 -0.11 9.81 -6.57
CA GLY A 170 -0.01 11.22 -6.96
C GLY A 170 0.53 12.11 -5.83
N VAL A 171 0.02 11.92 -4.61
CA VAL A 171 0.51 12.63 -3.42
C VAL A 171 1.98 12.30 -3.14
N TYR A 172 2.36 11.02 -3.22
CA TYR A 172 3.75 10.59 -3.05
C TYR A 172 4.65 11.24 -4.09
N ALA A 173 4.32 11.13 -5.39
CA ALA A 173 5.14 11.67 -6.47
C ALA A 173 5.29 13.21 -6.36
N ALA A 174 4.22 13.93 -6.04
CA ALA A 174 4.27 15.38 -5.84
C ALA A 174 5.13 15.77 -4.63
N THR A 175 5.06 15.01 -3.53
CA THR A 175 5.85 15.25 -2.32
C THR A 175 7.32 14.92 -2.54
N GLU A 176 7.61 13.81 -3.23
CA GLU A 176 8.96 13.40 -3.61
C GLU A 176 9.65 14.45 -4.47
N LEU A 177 8.95 15.00 -5.48
CA LEU A 177 9.47 16.10 -6.29
C LEU A 177 9.71 17.37 -5.48
N TYR A 178 8.80 17.70 -4.55
CA TYR A 178 8.97 18.87 -3.68
C TYR A 178 10.20 18.73 -2.79
N MET A 179 10.42 17.52 -2.24
CA MET A 179 11.54 17.19 -1.35
C MET A 179 12.91 17.46 -1.99
N LEU A 180 13.03 17.27 -3.31
CA LEU A 180 14.27 17.56 -4.06
C LEU A 180 14.71 19.03 -3.98
N THR A 181 13.77 19.93 -3.72
CA THR A 181 13.99 21.39 -3.71
C THR A 181 13.88 21.98 -2.31
N ASP A 182 13.67 21.15 -1.29
CA ASP A 182 13.47 21.59 0.08
C ASP A 182 14.79 21.62 0.85
N PHE A 183 15.28 22.84 1.14
CA PHE A 183 16.48 23.08 1.94
C PHE A 183 16.18 23.36 3.42
N SER A 184 14.93 23.19 3.86
CA SER A 184 14.55 23.40 5.25
C SER A 184 15.14 22.31 6.17
N PRO A 185 15.43 22.63 7.45
CA PRO A 185 16.03 21.66 8.36
C PRO A 185 15.13 20.42 8.50
N ARG A 186 15.68 19.24 8.20
CA ARG A 186 14.96 17.94 8.23
C ARG A 186 13.69 17.92 7.37
N PHE A 187 13.66 18.65 6.25
CA PHE A 187 12.56 18.66 5.28
C PHE A 187 11.20 19.10 5.85
N GLN A 188 11.20 20.05 6.79
CA GLN A 188 9.98 20.53 7.45
C GLN A 188 8.92 21.09 6.49
N GLU A 189 9.34 21.74 5.40
CA GLU A 189 8.40 22.25 4.39
C GLU A 189 7.80 21.10 3.56
N THR A 190 8.58 20.06 3.25
CA THR A 190 8.10 18.84 2.59
C THR A 190 7.00 18.17 3.41
N TRP A 191 7.18 18.05 4.73
CA TRP A 191 6.16 17.42 5.58
C TRP A 191 4.88 18.24 5.69
N ARG A 192 4.99 19.58 5.67
CA ARG A 192 3.83 20.47 5.58
C ARG A 192 3.13 20.35 4.22
N GLN A 193 3.88 20.21 3.14
CA GLN A 193 3.34 19.99 1.81
C GLN A 193 2.60 18.65 1.71
N LEU A 194 3.18 17.57 2.24
CA LEU A 194 2.56 16.25 2.29
C LEU A 194 1.18 16.31 2.97
N ASP A 195 1.11 16.94 4.14
CA ASP A 195 -0.15 17.06 4.88
C ASP A 195 -1.19 17.89 4.10
N ARG A 196 -0.79 19.01 3.47
CA ARG A 196 -1.69 19.77 2.57
C ARG A 196 -2.22 18.91 1.42
N ARG A 197 -1.34 18.15 0.74
CA ARG A 197 -1.72 17.29 -0.39
C ARG A 197 -2.66 16.16 0.01
N LEU A 198 -2.47 15.59 1.20
CA LEU A 198 -3.39 14.58 1.73
C LEU A 198 -4.76 15.17 2.06
N ARG A 199 -4.84 16.39 2.61
CA ARG A 199 -6.12 17.09 2.79
C ARG A 199 -6.82 17.36 1.46
N ASP A 200 -6.05 17.79 0.44
CA ASP A 200 -6.57 18.00 -0.92
C ASP A 200 -7.12 16.68 -1.51
N ALA A 201 -6.40 15.57 -1.32
CA ALA A 201 -6.81 14.25 -1.78
C ALA A 201 -8.09 13.74 -1.09
N GLU A 202 -8.28 14.00 0.19
CA GLU A 202 -9.53 13.68 0.91
C GLU A 202 -10.72 14.51 0.42
N ALA A 203 -10.48 15.80 0.12
CA ALA A 203 -11.51 16.65 -0.49
C ALA A 203 -11.91 16.10 -1.87
N LEU A 204 -10.93 15.72 -2.70
CA LEU A 204 -11.18 15.10 -4.00
C LEU A 204 -11.90 13.74 -3.87
N GLY A 205 -11.50 12.91 -2.91
CA GLY A 205 -12.14 11.63 -2.62
C GLY A 205 -13.61 11.78 -2.23
N ARG A 206 -13.96 12.81 -1.44
CA ARG A 206 -15.36 13.10 -1.08
C ARG A 206 -16.20 13.54 -2.27
N VAL A 207 -15.63 14.31 -3.19
CA VAL A 207 -16.30 14.71 -4.45
C VAL A 207 -16.43 13.52 -5.40
N ALA A 208 -15.38 12.69 -5.49
CA ALA A 208 -15.36 11.48 -6.30
C ALA A 208 -16.27 10.36 -5.75
N GLY A 209 -16.55 10.31 -4.45
CA GLY A 209 -17.56 9.41 -3.89
C GLY A 209 -18.97 9.63 -4.47
N GLY A 210 -19.23 10.80 -5.06
CA GLY A 210 -20.46 11.11 -5.80
C GLY A 210 -20.36 11.03 -7.34
N ALA A 211 -19.16 11.00 -7.94
CA ALA A 211 -18.94 11.14 -9.39
C ALA A 211 -17.77 10.31 -10.00
N GLY A 212 -16.99 9.61 -9.18
CA GLY A 212 -15.69 9.01 -9.50
C GLY A 212 -15.73 7.62 -10.14
N GLY A 213 -16.92 7.05 -10.31
CA GLY A 213 -17.11 5.74 -10.92
C GLY A 213 -16.50 5.63 -12.33
N ALA A 214 -16.54 6.71 -13.11
CA ALA A 214 -16.02 6.72 -14.49
C ALA A 214 -14.48 6.69 -14.56
N VAL A 215 -13.80 7.46 -13.71
CA VAL A 215 -12.32 7.48 -13.66
C VAL A 215 -11.79 6.18 -13.05
N GLY A 216 -12.44 5.70 -11.98
CA GLY A 216 -12.12 4.40 -11.38
C GLY A 216 -12.32 3.24 -12.38
N ALA A 217 -13.41 3.26 -13.16
CA ALA A 217 -13.66 2.27 -14.20
C ALA A 217 -12.61 2.33 -15.31
N LEU A 218 -12.23 3.52 -15.79
CA LEU A 218 -11.20 3.70 -16.81
C LEU A 218 -9.82 3.19 -16.35
N LEU A 219 -9.43 3.53 -15.12
CA LEU A 219 -8.18 3.03 -14.52
C LEU A 219 -8.21 1.51 -14.35
N SER A 220 -9.36 0.95 -13.98
CA SER A 220 -9.56 -0.51 -13.87
C SER A 220 -9.51 -1.22 -15.23
N GLN A 221 -9.93 -0.57 -16.32
CA GLN A 221 -9.80 -1.12 -17.68
C GLN A 221 -8.34 -1.11 -18.15
N LEU A 222 -7.63 -0.01 -17.91
CA LEU A 222 -6.21 0.11 -18.26
C LEU A 222 -5.35 -0.87 -17.47
N ALA A 223 -5.60 -1.03 -16.17
CA ALA A 223 -4.88 -1.98 -15.33
C ALA A 223 -5.08 -3.44 -15.74
N ARG A 224 -6.29 -3.83 -16.15
CA ARG A 224 -6.56 -5.15 -16.74
C ARG A 224 -5.77 -5.37 -18.03
N GLY A 225 -5.64 -4.34 -18.86
CA GLY A 225 -4.76 -4.39 -20.05
C GLY A 225 -3.27 -4.51 -19.72
N MET A 226 -2.85 -4.08 -18.52
CA MET A 226 -1.47 -4.17 -18.03
C MET A 226 -1.20 -5.37 -17.11
N GLY A 227 -2.18 -6.26 -16.91
CA GLY A 227 -2.03 -7.46 -16.05
C GLY A 227 -1.95 -7.15 -14.55
N ALA A 228 -2.37 -5.95 -14.11
CA ALA A 228 -2.43 -5.60 -12.69
C ALA A 228 -3.78 -6.04 -12.10
N GLU A 229 -3.79 -7.15 -11.36
CA GLU A 229 -4.98 -7.62 -10.66
C GLU A 229 -5.11 -7.00 -9.26
N ALA A 230 -6.31 -6.53 -8.94
CA ALA A 230 -6.67 -6.16 -7.59
C ALA A 230 -6.67 -7.39 -6.68
N PRO A 231 -6.22 -7.29 -5.42
CA PRO A 231 -6.34 -8.39 -4.47
C PRO A 231 -7.83 -8.76 -4.35
N ARG A 232 -8.16 -10.01 -4.67
CA ARG A 232 -9.51 -10.55 -4.51
C ARG A 232 -9.73 -10.71 -3.00
N GLY A 233 -10.45 -9.75 -2.41
CA GLY A 233 -10.74 -9.74 -0.98
C GLY A 233 -11.41 -11.04 -0.52
N GLY A 234 -10.85 -11.66 0.53
CA GLY A 234 -11.56 -12.63 1.33
C GLY A 234 -12.74 -11.94 2.03
N ALA A 235 -13.89 -12.61 2.03
CA ALA A 235 -15.12 -12.08 2.60
C ALA A 235 -14.95 -11.71 4.08
N SER A 236 -14.89 -10.40 4.39
CA SER A 236 -15.26 -9.92 5.72
C SER A 236 -16.77 -9.78 5.74
N THR A 237 -17.43 -10.72 6.39
CA THR A 237 -18.83 -10.61 6.80
C THR A 237 -18.98 -9.37 7.68
N SER A 238 -19.58 -8.31 7.15
CA SER A 238 -20.08 -7.22 7.98
C SER A 238 -21.33 -7.73 8.71
N ALA A 239 -21.11 -8.26 9.92
CA ALA A 239 -22.18 -8.43 10.90
C ALA A 239 -22.79 -7.05 11.15
N GLY A 240 -24.11 -6.95 10.96
CA GLY A 240 -24.85 -5.70 10.96
C GLY A 240 -24.80 -4.96 12.30
N ALA A 241 -24.62 -3.65 12.21
CA ALA A 241 -25.00 -2.70 13.24
C ALA A 241 -26.21 -1.91 12.71
N GLY A 242 -27.35 -2.11 13.36
CA GLY A 242 -28.63 -1.54 12.97
C GLY A 242 -28.64 -0.01 13.06
N ALA A 243 -29.30 0.60 12.09
CA ALA A 243 -29.84 1.94 12.20
C ALA A 243 -31.36 1.80 12.18
N GLY A 244 -31.97 2.01 13.34
CA GLY A 244 -33.41 2.20 13.44
C GLY A 244 -33.79 3.53 12.79
N THR A 245 -34.83 3.50 11.98
CA THR A 245 -35.55 4.70 11.55
C THR A 245 -37.02 4.47 11.86
N ALA A 246 -37.48 5.17 12.89
CA ALA A 246 -38.89 5.35 13.20
C ALA A 246 -39.51 6.29 12.16
N ALA A 247 -40.64 5.88 11.58
CA ALA A 247 -41.65 6.79 11.05
C ALA A 247 -43.00 6.07 10.94
N SER A 248 -43.92 6.49 11.81
CA SER A 248 -45.38 6.60 11.70
C SER A 248 -46.17 5.77 10.68
N GLY A 249 -47.28 5.20 11.16
CA GLY A 249 -48.50 5.07 10.36
C GLY A 249 -49.30 3.81 10.62
N SER A 250 -49.99 3.75 11.75
CA SER A 250 -51.02 2.75 12.04
C SER A 250 -52.19 2.88 11.07
N GLY A 251 -52.59 1.79 10.43
CA GLY A 251 -53.86 1.72 9.72
C GLY A 251 -53.97 0.57 8.73
N GLU A 252 -54.80 -0.41 9.09
CA GLU A 252 -55.66 -1.15 8.16
C GLU A 252 -55.09 -2.37 7.36
N GLN A 253 -55.35 -3.54 7.94
CA GLN A 253 -56.09 -4.69 7.35
C GLN A 253 -55.48 -5.55 6.20
N ARG A 254 -55.28 -6.83 6.55
CA ARG A 254 -55.23 -8.03 5.69
C ARG A 254 -56.61 -8.34 5.08
N PRO A 255 -56.71 -8.99 3.91
CA PRO A 255 -56.75 -10.47 3.84
C PRO A 255 -55.90 -11.05 2.67
N ALA A 256 -55.12 -12.12 2.89
CA ALA A 256 -55.47 -13.52 2.60
C ALA A 256 -55.90 -13.79 1.14
N SER A 257 -55.02 -14.44 0.36
CA SER A 257 -55.41 -15.36 -0.70
C SER A 257 -54.31 -16.40 -0.95
N ASP A 258 -54.78 -17.60 -1.24
CA ASP A 258 -54.09 -18.88 -1.23
C ASP A 258 -53.35 -19.23 -2.53
N GLY A 259 -52.18 -19.87 -2.37
CA GLY A 259 -51.66 -21.01 -3.16
C GLY A 259 -51.11 -20.79 -4.58
N PRO A 260 -50.49 -21.82 -5.21
CA PRO A 260 -49.78 -22.95 -4.61
C PRO A 260 -48.37 -23.18 -5.20
N ALA A 261 -47.71 -24.16 -4.58
CA ALA A 261 -46.37 -24.70 -4.80
C ALA A 261 -45.92 -24.91 -6.27
N GLY A 262 -44.69 -24.45 -6.55
CA GLY A 262 -43.89 -24.81 -7.72
C GLY A 262 -42.63 -25.56 -7.28
N THR A 263 -42.69 -26.87 -7.47
CA THR A 263 -41.65 -27.91 -7.45
C THR A 263 -40.21 -27.48 -7.75
N TRP A 264 -39.28 -27.86 -6.87
CA TRP A 264 -37.86 -28.05 -7.16
C TRP A 264 -37.62 -29.51 -7.59
N PRO A 265 -36.95 -29.80 -8.71
CA PRO A 265 -36.34 -31.10 -8.94
C PRO A 265 -34.88 -31.06 -8.49
N GLY A 266 -34.58 -31.85 -7.46
CA GLY A 266 -33.24 -32.28 -7.14
C GLY A 266 -32.84 -33.56 -7.86
N SER A 267 -31.52 -33.75 -7.92
CA SER A 267 -30.77 -35.01 -7.97
C SER A 267 -30.80 -35.90 -9.22
N GLY A 268 -29.60 -36.16 -9.73
CA GLY A 268 -29.12 -37.54 -9.89
C GLY A 268 -28.63 -37.95 -11.28
N GLY A 269 -27.40 -38.46 -11.36
CA GLY A 269 -26.88 -39.26 -12.48
C GLY A 269 -25.57 -38.74 -13.06
N SER A 270 -24.41 -39.16 -12.54
CA SER A 270 -23.64 -40.35 -12.97
C SER A 270 -22.65 -40.05 -14.10
N GLY A 271 -21.36 -40.02 -13.79
CA GLY A 271 -20.30 -39.93 -14.80
C GLY A 271 -18.92 -39.84 -14.15
N GLY A 272 -18.31 -40.99 -13.88
CA GLY A 272 -16.96 -41.05 -13.30
C GLY A 272 -16.37 -42.44 -13.48
N GLY A 273 -15.99 -42.76 -14.71
CA GLY A 273 -15.18 -43.93 -15.01
C GLY A 273 -13.75 -43.71 -14.54
N GLY A 274 -13.28 -44.57 -13.64
CA GLY A 274 -11.89 -44.66 -13.21
C GLY A 274 -11.40 -46.08 -13.46
N GLY A 275 -10.79 -46.30 -14.62
CA GLY A 275 -9.96 -47.47 -14.89
C GLY A 275 -8.54 -47.23 -14.37
N GLY A 276 -7.91 -48.29 -13.85
CA GLY A 276 -6.53 -48.24 -13.38
C GLY A 276 -6.16 -49.54 -12.66
N GLY A 277 -5.92 -50.58 -13.45
CA GLY A 277 -5.50 -51.89 -12.98
C GLY A 277 -4.10 -51.87 -12.34
N GLY A 278 -3.91 -52.77 -11.37
CA GLY A 278 -2.63 -53.08 -10.77
C GLY A 278 -1.85 -54.19 -11.48
N GLY A 279 -0.62 -54.37 -11.03
CA GLY A 279 0.36 -55.40 -11.44
C GLY A 279 1.48 -54.78 -12.28
N GLY A 280 2.77 -54.93 -12.01
CA GLY A 280 3.53 -55.84 -11.15
C GLY A 280 4.84 -56.20 -11.91
N GLY A 281 5.99 -56.24 -11.20
CA GLY A 281 7.34 -56.62 -11.72
C GLY A 281 8.21 -55.39 -12.04
N GLY A 282 9.46 -55.20 -11.56
CA GLY A 282 10.55 -56.14 -11.25
C GLY A 282 11.19 -56.61 -12.56
N TRP A 283 12.47 -56.44 -12.91
CA TRP A 283 13.73 -55.94 -12.31
C TRP A 283 14.64 -55.53 -13.49
N GLN A 284 15.62 -54.64 -13.25
CA GLN A 284 16.73 -54.24 -14.14
C GLN A 284 16.36 -53.41 -15.38
#